data_AF-A0A3D5SML8-F1
#
_entry.id   AF-A0A3D5SML8-F1
#
_cell.length_a   1.000
_cell.length_b   1.000
_cell.length_c   1.000
_cell.angle_alpha   90.00
_cell.angle_beta   90.00
_cell.angle_gamma   90.00
#
_symmetry.space_group_name_H-M   'P 1'
#
loop_
_entity.id
_entity.type
_entity.pdbx_description
1 polymer ?
#
loop_
_entity_poly.entity_id
_entity_poly.type
_entity_poly.pdbx_seq_one_letter_code
_entity_poly.pdbx_strand_id
1 'polypeptide(L)'
;RLRRLYPPYLIAFAVFMLMAALTAGINVTHFFVYDVVMHLLMLHNLDPHTCYSINGVFWTLAIEEQLYLAYFLLLFLRTKWGWGPTLAICALTRIAWFYFSHAAWVTTGAGIPVPEAAASHWFTWALGALAVEAAFGLIKLPKWCRNLWIGGLAIVLASATSVLLPVMQKDSLLKDFAWMLMHPVWGLGFFILVTPAGRAEQARFVRRRQPGDVSRMVSRMVSRMARRLVAGAATIGVFSYSLYLTHELVIMQSWSFVIKGFPQILNALLIVIPATVAFAWVFFKFCEQPYMRKAGEKVERAEDHRAEEPVQVFSQTIPVVADEA
;
A
#
# COMPACT_ATOMS: atom_id res chain seq x y z
N ARG A 1 -12.07 -7.89 2.16
CA ARG A 1 -10.82 -7.21 2.59
C ARG A 1 -10.96 -6.72 4.03
N LEU A 2 -12.06 -6.02 4.35
CA LEU A 2 -12.50 -5.70 5.72
C LEU A 2 -12.29 -6.83 6.74
N ARG A 3 -12.80 -8.05 6.48
CA ARG A 3 -12.61 -9.19 7.39
C ARG A 3 -11.15 -9.58 7.67
N ARG A 4 -10.23 -9.27 6.76
CA ARG A 4 -8.81 -9.63 6.89
C ARG A 4 -7.99 -8.52 7.55
N LEU A 5 -8.26 -7.25 7.22
CA LEU A 5 -7.45 -6.11 7.68
C LEU A 5 -7.98 -5.51 8.99
N TYR A 6 -9.29 -5.36 9.11
CA TYR A 6 -9.88 -4.58 10.19
C TYR A 6 -9.77 -5.25 11.57
N PRO A 7 -10.02 -6.58 11.74
CA PRO A 7 -9.87 -7.21 13.05
C PRO A 7 -8.44 -7.17 13.61
N PRO A 8 -7.37 -7.53 12.84
CA PRO A 8 -6.01 -7.42 13.35
C PRO A 8 -5.61 -5.98 13.67
N TYR A 9 -6.10 -5.00 12.90
CA TYR A 9 -5.93 -3.59 13.24
C TYR A 9 -6.56 -3.23 14.58
N LEU A 10 -7.82 -3.61 14.83
CA LEU A 10 -8.49 -3.34 16.11
C LEU A 10 -7.76 -4.00 17.29
N ILE A 11 -7.23 -5.20 17.10
CA ILE A 11 -6.42 -5.87 18.11
C ILE A 11 -5.13 -5.08 18.37
N ALA A 12 -4.42 -4.67 17.31
CA ALA A 12 -3.22 -3.85 17.45
C ALA A 12 -3.54 -2.53 18.17
N PHE A 13 -4.59 -1.83 17.74
CA PHE A 13 -5.10 -0.63 18.39
C PHE A 13 -5.37 -0.85 19.88
N ALA A 14 -6.09 -1.91 20.25
CA ALA A 14 -6.33 -2.25 21.66
C ALA A 14 -5.04 -2.52 22.44
N VAL A 15 -4.04 -3.15 21.83
CA VAL A 15 -2.72 -3.37 22.45
C VAL A 15 -2.00 -2.04 22.68
N PHE A 16 -2.02 -1.10 21.73
CA PHE A 16 -1.46 0.25 21.92
C PHE A 16 -2.16 0.98 23.07
N MET A 17 -3.49 0.93 23.12
CA MET A 17 -4.27 1.56 24.19
C MET A 17 -3.98 0.95 25.56
N LEU A 18 -3.86 -0.39 25.64
CA LEU A 18 -3.49 -1.09 26.86
C LEU A 18 -2.08 -0.68 27.32
N MET A 19 -1.13 -0.60 26.40
CA MET A 19 0.23 -0.19 26.71
C MET A 19 0.29 1.28 27.19
N ALA A 20 -0.47 2.18 26.57
CA ALA A 20 -0.59 3.56 27.02
C ALA A 20 -1.20 3.64 28.44
N ALA A 21 -2.25 2.85 28.71
CA ALA A 21 -2.87 2.76 30.03
C ALA A 21 -1.91 2.28 31.11
N LEU A 22 -1.09 1.27 30.81
CA LEU A 22 -0.15 0.68 31.77
C LEU A 22 1.09 1.54 32.02
N THR A 23 1.51 2.36 31.05
CA THR A 23 2.77 3.13 31.13
C THR A 23 2.57 4.57 31.56
N ALA A 24 1.59 5.27 30.97
CA ALA A 24 1.32 6.69 31.22
C ALA A 24 0.00 6.95 31.95
N GLY A 25 -0.92 5.97 31.94
CA GLY A 25 -2.30 6.17 32.37
C GLY A 25 -3.15 6.84 31.28
N ILE A 26 -4.45 6.53 31.25
CA ILE A 26 -5.39 7.15 30.31
C ILE A 26 -6.26 8.17 31.05
N ASN A 27 -6.21 9.42 30.58
CA ASN A 27 -7.18 10.44 30.96
C ASN A 27 -8.30 10.50 29.92
N VAL A 28 -9.51 10.11 30.33
CA VAL A 28 -10.69 10.10 29.44
C VAL A 28 -11.20 11.54 29.27
N THR A 29 -10.66 12.23 28.28
CA THR A 29 -11.09 13.58 27.87
C THR A 29 -12.03 13.52 26.67
N HIS A 30 -12.71 14.63 26.34
CA HIS A 30 -13.50 14.72 25.11
C HIS A 30 -12.64 14.43 23.86
N PHE A 31 -11.40 14.93 23.84
CA PHE A 31 -10.45 14.66 22.77
C PHE A 31 -10.11 13.17 22.67
N PHE A 32 -9.90 12.49 23.80
CA PHE A 32 -9.63 11.05 23.79
C PHE A 32 -10.76 10.24 23.14
N VAL A 33 -12.02 10.55 23.47
CA VAL A 33 -13.18 9.87 22.86
C VAL A 33 -13.25 10.16 21.36
N TYR A 34 -13.04 11.41 20.96
CA TYR A 34 -12.98 11.80 19.55
C TYR A 34 -11.87 11.06 18.79
N ASP A 35 -10.66 10.98 19.37
CA ASP A 35 -9.52 10.31 18.77
C ASP A 35 -9.77 8.80 18.57
N VAL A 36 -10.32 8.14 19.59
CA VAL A 36 -10.72 6.72 19.51
C VAL A 36 -11.76 6.51 18.42
N VAL A 37 -12.80 7.36 18.35
CA VAL A 37 -13.84 7.25 17.31
C VAL A 37 -13.25 7.45 15.92
N MET A 38 -12.38 8.44 15.73
CA MET A 38 -11.71 8.70 14.45
C MET A 38 -10.86 7.50 14.00
N HIS A 39 -10.15 6.85 14.92
CA HIS A 39 -9.37 5.64 14.64
C HIS A 39 -10.23 4.41 14.33
N LEU A 40 -11.36 4.25 15.02
CA LEU A 40 -12.32 3.18 14.73
C LEU A 40 -12.92 3.37 13.32
N LEU A 41 -13.23 4.60 12.94
CA LEU A 41 -13.79 4.92 11.63
C LEU A 41 -12.76 5.01 10.50
N MET A 42 -11.46 4.90 10.78
CA MET A 42 -10.37 5.11 9.81
C MET A 42 -10.41 6.52 9.16
N LEU A 43 -10.75 7.52 9.97
CA LEU A 43 -10.84 8.93 9.57
C LEU A 43 -9.82 9.82 10.29
N HIS A 44 -8.99 9.24 11.17
CA HIS A 44 -7.98 9.96 11.95
C HIS A 44 -6.92 10.68 11.10
N ASN A 45 -6.75 10.30 9.83
CA ASN A 45 -5.85 10.97 8.88
C ASN A 45 -6.42 12.29 8.30
N LEU A 46 -7.67 12.64 8.62
CA LEU A 46 -8.30 13.90 8.18
C LEU A 46 -8.09 15.07 9.16
N ASP A 47 -7.63 14.78 10.37
CA ASP A 47 -7.36 15.76 11.42
C ASP A 47 -5.91 15.61 11.91
N PRO A 48 -5.08 16.67 11.87
CA PRO A 48 -3.68 16.62 12.27
C PRO A 48 -3.49 16.24 13.74
N HIS A 49 -4.47 16.47 14.60
CA HIS A 49 -4.39 16.13 16.03
C HIS A 49 -4.56 14.64 16.28
N THR A 50 -5.31 13.93 15.43
CA THR A 50 -5.58 12.49 15.56
C THR A 50 -4.66 11.64 14.69
N CYS A 51 -4.05 12.21 13.64
CA CYS A 51 -3.34 11.45 12.62
C CYS A 51 -2.17 10.61 13.14
N TYR A 52 -1.46 11.13 14.15
CA TYR A 52 -0.23 10.55 14.71
C TYR A 52 -0.34 10.31 16.23
N SER A 53 -1.54 10.39 16.81
CA SER A 53 -1.73 10.39 18.27
C SER A 53 -1.43 9.04 18.92
N ILE A 54 -1.85 7.95 18.29
CA ILE A 54 -1.74 6.59 18.85
C ILE A 54 -0.57 5.82 18.24
N ASN A 55 -0.40 5.94 16.92
CA ASN A 55 0.63 5.23 16.18
C ASN A 55 1.03 6.06 14.94
N GLY A 56 2.33 6.22 14.73
CA GLY A 56 2.92 7.03 13.67
C GLY A 56 2.71 6.51 12.26
N VAL A 57 2.27 5.26 12.07
CA VAL A 57 2.05 4.66 10.74
C VAL A 57 0.58 4.41 10.40
N PHE A 58 -0.33 4.34 11.38
CA PHE A 58 -1.75 3.97 11.17
C PHE A 58 -2.48 4.81 10.12
N TRP A 59 -2.08 6.07 9.92
CA TRP A 59 -2.63 6.93 8.87
C TRP A 59 -2.53 6.31 7.46
N THR A 60 -1.48 5.51 7.17
CA THR A 60 -1.35 4.86 5.86
C THR A 60 -2.38 3.74 5.66
N LEU A 61 -2.86 3.11 6.75
CA LEU A 61 -3.94 2.13 6.69
C LEU A 61 -5.29 2.79 6.42
N ALA A 62 -5.55 3.95 7.02
CA ALA A 62 -6.74 4.74 6.71
C ALA A 62 -6.78 5.13 5.22
N ILE A 63 -5.65 5.57 4.68
CA ILE A 63 -5.50 5.81 3.23
C ILE A 63 -5.83 4.55 2.44
N GLU A 64 -5.32 3.38 2.84
CA GLU A 64 -5.54 2.13 2.10
C GLU A 64 -7.04 1.80 1.98
N GLU A 65 -7.79 1.90 3.09
CA GLU A 65 -9.25 1.68 3.10
C GLU A 65 -10.01 2.74 2.29
N GLN A 66 -9.61 4.01 2.41
CA GLN A 66 -10.17 5.11 1.60
C GLN A 66 -9.93 4.90 0.10
N LEU A 67 -8.75 4.41 -0.30
CA LEU A 67 -8.44 4.09 -1.69
C LEU A 67 -9.21 2.86 -2.20
N TYR A 68 -9.53 1.88 -1.34
CA TYR A 68 -10.43 0.80 -1.73
C TYR A 68 -11.84 1.30 -2.01
N LEU A 69 -12.34 2.26 -1.25
CA LEU A 69 -13.60 2.91 -1.55
C LEU A 69 -13.49 3.75 -2.85
N ALA A 70 -12.40 4.50 -3.01
CA ALA A 70 -12.12 5.24 -4.24
C ALA A 70 -11.93 4.32 -5.47
N TYR A 71 -11.69 3.02 -5.27
CA TYR A 71 -11.57 2.06 -6.37
C TYR A 71 -12.81 1.98 -7.24
N PHE A 72 -14.00 2.03 -6.62
CA PHE A 72 -15.25 1.95 -7.36
C PHE A 72 -15.37 3.13 -8.33
N LEU A 73 -14.98 4.32 -7.89
CA LEU A 73 -14.90 5.51 -8.72
C LEU A 73 -13.81 5.38 -9.79
N LEU A 74 -12.62 4.89 -9.43
CA LEU A 74 -11.54 4.65 -10.40
C LEU A 74 -12.00 3.70 -11.52
N LEU A 75 -12.66 2.59 -11.17
CA LEU A 75 -13.20 1.64 -12.14
C LEU A 75 -14.23 2.27 -13.04
N PHE A 76 -15.17 3.04 -12.49
CA PHE A 76 -16.17 3.78 -13.27
C PHE A 76 -15.50 4.72 -14.30
N LEU A 77 -14.57 5.56 -13.85
CA LEU A 77 -13.82 6.48 -14.71
C LEU A 77 -13.04 5.74 -15.79
N ARG A 78 -12.35 4.66 -15.41
CA ARG A 78 -11.57 3.81 -16.31
C ARG A 78 -12.44 3.14 -17.37
N THR A 79 -13.62 2.64 -16.99
CA THR A 79 -14.54 2.01 -17.96
C THR A 79 -15.18 3.01 -18.91
N LYS A 80 -15.43 4.24 -18.45
CA LYS A 80 -16.12 5.26 -19.24
C LYS A 80 -15.19 6.04 -20.17
N TRP A 81 -13.99 6.38 -19.70
CA TRP A 81 -13.07 7.30 -20.38
C TRP A 81 -11.66 6.73 -20.62
N GLY A 82 -11.38 5.51 -20.16
CA GLY A 82 -10.07 4.89 -20.30
C GLY A 82 -9.01 5.47 -19.36
N TRP A 83 -7.78 4.98 -19.49
CA TRP A 83 -6.70 5.27 -18.54
C TRP A 83 -6.13 6.69 -18.61
N GLY A 84 -6.06 7.31 -19.79
CA GLY A 84 -5.50 8.66 -19.95
C GLY A 84 -6.23 9.70 -19.09
N PRO A 85 -7.54 9.92 -19.33
CA PRO A 85 -8.36 10.82 -18.50
C PRO A 85 -8.41 10.40 -17.03
N THR A 86 -8.49 9.10 -16.75
CA THR A 86 -8.54 8.59 -15.36
C THR A 86 -7.28 8.98 -14.58
N LEU A 87 -6.09 8.80 -15.17
CA LEU A 87 -4.83 9.20 -14.52
C LEU A 87 -4.72 10.71 -14.36
N ALA A 88 -5.19 11.49 -15.34
CA ALA A 88 -5.23 12.94 -15.24
C ALA A 88 -6.13 13.39 -14.08
N ILE A 89 -7.33 12.82 -13.94
CA ILE A 89 -8.23 13.09 -12.81
C ILE A 89 -7.55 12.73 -11.48
N CYS A 90 -6.91 11.56 -11.38
CA CYS A 90 -6.21 11.17 -10.15
C CYS A 90 -5.08 12.14 -9.79
N ALA A 91 -4.31 12.63 -10.77
CA ALA A 91 -3.26 13.62 -10.56
C ALA A 91 -3.83 15.00 -10.16
N LEU A 92 -4.90 15.44 -10.81
CA LEU A 92 -5.59 16.69 -10.51
C LEU A 92 -6.24 16.66 -9.11
N THR A 93 -6.65 15.49 -8.63
CA THR A 93 -7.24 15.34 -7.29
C THR A 93 -6.26 15.73 -6.19
N ARG A 94 -4.96 15.42 -6.35
CA ARG A 94 -3.91 15.87 -5.42
C ARG A 94 -3.83 17.40 -5.37
N ILE A 95 -3.86 18.05 -6.54
CA ILE A 95 -3.82 19.51 -6.65
C ILE A 95 -5.07 20.13 -6.01
N ALA A 96 -6.24 19.59 -6.33
CA ALA A 96 -7.51 20.02 -5.76
C ALA A 96 -7.53 19.89 -4.23
N TRP A 97 -7.02 18.78 -3.70
CA TRP A 97 -6.95 18.55 -2.25
C TRP A 97 -5.99 19.53 -1.56
N PHE A 98 -4.85 19.83 -2.18
CA PHE A 98 -3.91 20.82 -1.66
C PHE A 98 -4.57 22.20 -1.51
N TYR A 99 -5.23 22.69 -2.56
CA TYR A 99 -5.93 23.99 -2.50
C TYR A 99 -7.13 23.96 -1.54
N PHE A 100 -7.86 22.85 -1.48
CA PHE A 100 -8.96 22.67 -0.53
C PHE A 100 -8.47 22.75 0.92
N SER A 101 -7.40 22.04 1.26
CA SER A 101 -6.78 22.11 2.60
C SER A 101 -6.33 23.53 2.95
N HIS A 102 -5.69 24.23 2.00
CA HIS A 102 -5.28 25.61 2.20
C HIS A 102 -6.48 26.55 2.42
N ALA A 103 -7.54 26.40 1.63
CA ALA A 103 -8.77 27.19 1.79
C ALA A 103 -9.46 26.91 3.13
N ALA A 104 -9.51 25.65 3.58
CA ALA A 104 -10.07 25.27 4.87
C ALA A 104 -9.29 25.92 6.03
N TRP A 105 -7.96 25.90 5.95
CA TRP A 105 -7.09 26.56 6.94
C TRP A 105 -7.35 28.06 7.03
N VAL A 106 -7.38 28.76 5.89
CA VAL A 106 -7.56 30.22 5.86
C VAL A 106 -8.95 30.65 6.34
N THR A 107 -9.99 29.85 6.05
CA THR A 107 -11.39 30.22 6.36
C THR A 107 -11.83 29.82 7.77
N THR A 108 -11.40 28.66 8.26
CA THR A 108 -11.89 28.08 9.51
C THR A 108 -10.81 27.94 10.59
N GLY A 109 -9.53 28.03 10.21
CA GLY A 109 -8.41 27.67 11.09
C GLY A 109 -8.25 26.16 11.30
N ALA A 110 -9.09 25.32 10.69
CA ALA A 110 -8.97 23.88 10.77
C ALA A 110 -7.90 23.36 9.81
N GLY A 111 -6.89 22.67 10.32
CA GLY A 111 -5.88 22.01 9.52
C GLY A 111 -6.41 20.72 8.93
N ILE A 112 -6.29 20.54 7.61
CA ILE A 112 -6.59 19.29 6.93
C ILE A 112 -5.28 18.73 6.38
N PRO A 113 -4.81 17.56 6.84
CA PRO A 113 -3.53 17.01 6.40
C PRO A 113 -3.56 16.70 4.89
N VAL A 114 -2.59 17.25 4.15
CA VAL A 114 -2.44 17.00 2.71
C VAL A 114 -1.67 15.70 2.45
N PRO A 115 -0.49 15.44 3.05
CA PRO A 115 0.26 14.22 2.78
C PRO A 115 -0.48 12.93 3.16
N GLU A 116 -1.36 12.99 4.15
CA GLU A 116 -2.03 11.82 4.74
C GLU A 116 -3.41 11.56 4.14
N ALA A 117 -3.81 12.32 3.13
CA ALA A 117 -5.08 12.13 2.44
C ALA A 117 -4.99 11.12 1.29
N ALA A 118 -6.00 10.25 1.14
CA ALA A 118 -6.10 9.33 0.01
C ALA A 118 -6.08 10.05 -1.36
N ALA A 119 -6.68 11.24 -1.45
CA ALA A 119 -6.65 12.10 -2.63
C ALA A 119 -5.22 12.38 -3.13
N SER A 120 -4.28 12.57 -2.20
CA SER A 120 -2.87 12.86 -2.50
C SER A 120 -2.10 11.67 -3.08
N HIS A 121 -2.58 10.44 -2.84
CA HIS A 121 -1.97 9.18 -3.27
C HIS A 121 -2.77 8.46 -4.36
N TRP A 122 -3.90 9.02 -4.79
CA TRP A 122 -4.78 8.32 -5.72
C TRP A 122 -4.11 8.05 -7.07
N PHE A 123 -3.27 8.98 -7.55
CA PHE A 123 -2.47 8.80 -8.75
C PHE A 123 -1.46 7.64 -8.65
N THR A 124 -0.68 7.59 -7.56
CA THR A 124 0.33 6.53 -7.37
C THR A 124 -0.34 5.16 -7.24
N TRP A 125 -1.48 5.12 -6.59
CA TRP A 125 -2.30 3.93 -6.47
C TRP A 125 -2.92 3.50 -7.81
N ALA A 126 -3.41 4.44 -8.62
CA ALA A 126 -3.92 4.17 -9.97
C ALA A 126 -2.83 3.60 -10.91
N LEU A 127 -1.58 4.04 -10.78
CA LEU A 127 -0.45 3.42 -11.49
C LEU A 127 -0.24 1.94 -11.11
N GLY A 128 -0.47 1.59 -9.84
CA GLY A 128 -0.47 0.20 -9.39
C GLY A 128 -1.56 -0.63 -10.08
N ALA A 129 -2.79 -0.11 -10.14
CA ALA A 129 -3.90 -0.75 -10.85
C ALA A 129 -3.61 -0.89 -12.36
N LEU A 130 -3.04 0.15 -12.99
CA LEU A 130 -2.59 0.12 -14.39
C LEU A 130 -1.53 -0.97 -14.64
N ALA A 131 -0.57 -1.14 -13.73
CA ALA A 131 0.47 -2.18 -13.83
C ALA A 131 -0.15 -3.58 -13.82
N VAL A 132 -1.16 -3.80 -12.97
CA VAL A 132 -1.89 -5.06 -12.88
C VAL A 132 -2.62 -5.37 -14.18
N GLU A 133 -3.37 -4.41 -14.74
CA GLU A 133 -4.04 -4.61 -16.02
C GLU A 133 -3.06 -4.90 -17.16
N ALA A 134 -1.91 -4.22 -17.17
CA ALA A 134 -0.85 -4.46 -18.15
C ALA A 134 -0.20 -5.84 -18.01
N ALA A 135 -0.11 -6.36 -16.78
CA ALA A 135 0.34 -7.71 -16.49
C ALA A 135 -0.69 -8.76 -16.94
N PHE A 136 -1.99 -8.52 -16.73
CA PHE A 136 -3.03 -9.40 -17.27
C PHE A 136 -3.22 -9.30 -18.79
N GLY A 137 -2.50 -8.40 -19.45
CA GLY A 137 -2.57 -8.23 -20.91
C GLY A 137 -3.83 -7.50 -21.38
N LEU A 138 -4.61 -6.90 -20.47
CA LEU A 138 -5.80 -6.12 -20.80
C LEU A 138 -5.45 -4.83 -21.53
N ILE A 139 -4.25 -4.30 -21.30
CA ILE A 139 -3.76 -3.07 -21.93
C ILE A 139 -2.33 -3.23 -22.45
N LYS A 140 -2.03 -2.49 -23.54
CA LYS A 140 -0.68 -2.40 -24.10
C LYS A 140 -0.03 -1.10 -23.65
N LEU A 141 0.96 -1.20 -22.76
CA LEU A 141 1.73 -0.05 -22.32
C LEU A 141 2.73 0.44 -23.40
N PRO A 142 2.98 1.75 -23.46
CA PRO A 142 4.04 2.34 -24.26
C PRO A 142 5.42 1.68 -24.03
N LYS A 143 6.33 1.83 -25.01
CA LYS A 143 7.70 1.28 -24.90
C LYS A 143 8.50 1.94 -23.77
N TRP A 144 8.29 3.22 -23.50
CA TRP A 144 9.01 3.96 -22.46
C TRP A 144 8.72 3.43 -21.04
N CYS A 145 7.52 2.89 -20.79
CA CYS A 145 7.15 2.27 -19.51
C CYS A 145 7.96 1.01 -19.17
N ARG A 146 8.82 0.55 -20.10
CA ARG A 146 9.72 -0.60 -19.93
C ARG A 146 11.19 -0.19 -19.83
N ASN A 147 11.49 1.09 -19.98
CA ASN A 147 12.86 1.57 -19.94
C ASN A 147 13.29 1.78 -18.49
N LEU A 148 14.08 0.84 -17.96
CA LEU A 148 14.58 0.89 -16.58
C LEU A 148 15.45 2.13 -16.31
N TRP A 149 16.06 2.75 -17.33
CA TRP A 149 16.77 4.01 -17.16
C TRP A 149 15.83 5.16 -16.81
N ILE A 150 14.65 5.22 -17.44
CA ILE A 150 13.64 6.24 -17.12
C ILE A 150 13.11 6.02 -15.70
N GLY A 151 12.86 4.76 -15.33
CA GLY A 151 12.44 4.41 -13.96
C GLY A 151 13.50 4.75 -12.91
N GLY A 152 14.76 4.40 -13.18
CA GLY A 152 15.89 4.73 -12.32
C GLY A 152 16.12 6.23 -12.20
N LEU A 153 16.08 6.97 -13.31
CA LEU A 153 16.18 8.43 -13.31
C LEU A 153 15.05 9.06 -12.50
N ALA A 154 13.80 8.60 -12.66
CA ALA A 154 12.67 9.09 -11.87
C ALA A 154 12.88 8.87 -10.36
N ILE A 155 13.37 7.70 -9.95
CA ILE A 155 13.66 7.42 -8.53
C ILE A 155 14.79 8.29 -8.01
N VAL A 156 15.87 8.47 -8.77
CA VAL A 156 16.99 9.34 -8.40
C VAL A 156 16.53 10.78 -8.27
N LEU A 157 15.73 11.28 -9.21
CA LEU A 157 15.15 12.62 -9.16
C LEU A 157 14.25 12.79 -7.94
N ALA A 158 13.33 11.84 -7.68
CA ALA A 158 12.46 11.90 -6.52
C ALA A 158 13.23 11.83 -5.19
N SER A 159 14.29 11.04 -5.14
CA SER A 159 15.20 10.94 -3.98
C SER A 159 15.97 12.25 -3.77
N ALA A 160 16.53 12.83 -4.84
CA ALA A 160 17.22 14.11 -4.79
C ALA A 160 16.28 15.23 -4.34
N THR A 161 15.05 15.29 -4.88
CA THR A 161 14.02 16.23 -4.43
C THR A 161 13.71 16.05 -2.95
N SER A 162 13.53 14.82 -2.46
CA SER A 162 13.27 14.54 -1.05
C SER A 162 14.39 15.02 -0.12
N VAL A 163 15.64 14.97 -0.55
CA VAL A 163 16.81 15.44 0.23
C VAL A 163 16.95 16.96 0.17
N LEU A 164 16.60 17.57 -0.96
CA LEU A 164 16.73 19.02 -1.16
C LEU A 164 15.59 19.83 -0.53
N LEU A 165 14.37 19.28 -0.48
CA LEU A 165 13.17 19.96 0.03
C LEU A 165 13.33 20.59 1.43
N PRO A 166 13.97 19.94 2.42
CA PRO A 166 14.20 20.53 3.73
C PRO A 166 15.13 21.75 3.72
N VAL A 167 16.06 21.83 2.76
CA VAL A 167 17.06 22.91 2.63
C VAL A 167 16.50 24.09 1.82
N MET A 168 15.46 23.87 1.03
CA MET A 168 14.81 24.92 0.25
C MET A 168 14.07 25.92 1.14
N GLN A 169 14.18 27.21 0.78
CA GLN A 169 13.47 28.31 1.44
C GLN A 169 11.97 28.01 1.56
N LYS A 170 11.41 28.25 2.75
CA LYS A 170 10.04 27.86 3.10
C LYS A 170 8.97 28.49 2.22
N ASP A 171 9.19 29.72 1.74
CA ASP A 171 8.18 30.49 0.99
C ASP A 171 8.41 30.47 -0.53
N SER A 172 9.14 29.48 -1.04
CA SER A 172 9.45 29.37 -2.46
C SER A 172 8.40 28.56 -3.21
N LEU A 173 7.81 29.13 -4.27
CA LEU A 173 6.93 28.40 -5.19
C LEU A 173 7.59 27.14 -5.78
N LEU A 174 8.91 27.17 -5.96
CA LEU A 174 9.68 26.03 -6.44
C LEU A 174 9.63 24.86 -5.44
N LYS A 175 9.61 25.16 -4.14
CA LYS A 175 9.50 24.16 -3.08
C LYS A 175 8.14 23.47 -3.11
N ASP A 176 7.07 24.25 -3.23
CA ASP A 176 5.70 23.70 -3.29
C ASP A 176 5.51 22.84 -4.55
N PHE A 177 6.01 23.31 -5.69
CA PHE A 177 5.98 22.54 -6.93
C PHE A 177 6.78 21.24 -6.82
N ALA A 178 8.00 21.29 -6.29
CA ALA A 178 8.84 20.12 -6.07
C ALA A 178 8.19 19.12 -5.10
N TRP A 179 7.59 19.60 -4.02
CA TRP A 179 6.86 18.78 -3.05
C TRP A 179 5.61 18.13 -3.68
N MET A 180 4.89 18.86 -4.54
CA MET A 180 3.72 18.35 -5.23
C MET A 180 4.06 17.25 -6.24
N LEU A 181 5.21 17.35 -6.92
CA LEU A 181 5.69 16.36 -7.88
C LEU A 181 6.39 15.14 -7.27
N MET A 182 7.01 15.29 -6.10
CA MET A 182 7.86 14.25 -5.50
C MET A 182 7.17 12.88 -5.43
N HIS A 183 5.96 12.80 -4.89
CA HIS A 183 5.22 11.53 -4.75
C HIS A 183 4.77 10.92 -6.09
N PRO A 184 4.17 11.66 -7.03
CA PRO A 184 3.91 11.17 -8.39
C PRO A 184 5.16 10.63 -9.09
N VAL A 185 6.30 11.30 -8.96
CA VAL A 185 7.56 10.86 -9.59
C VAL A 185 8.07 9.57 -8.94
N TRP A 186 7.99 9.43 -7.62
CA TRP A 186 8.24 8.16 -6.93
C TRP A 186 7.36 7.04 -7.46
N GLY A 187 6.04 7.26 -7.54
CA GLY A 187 5.08 6.29 -8.05
C GLY A 187 5.35 5.88 -9.49
N LEU A 188 5.70 6.84 -10.35
CA LEU A 188 6.06 6.58 -11.75
C LEU A 188 7.35 5.75 -11.85
N GLY A 189 8.37 6.09 -11.06
CA GLY A 189 9.63 5.36 -11.00
C GLY A 189 9.41 3.89 -10.62
N PHE A 190 8.68 3.65 -9.53
CA PHE A 190 8.34 2.28 -9.11
C PHE A 190 7.44 1.55 -10.12
N PHE A 191 6.46 2.23 -10.73
CA PHE A 191 5.62 1.67 -11.78
C PHE A 191 6.46 1.13 -12.95
N ILE A 192 7.44 1.90 -13.42
CA ILE A 192 8.33 1.50 -14.52
C ILE A 192 9.25 0.35 -14.11
N LEU A 193 9.70 0.30 -12.84
CA LEU A 193 10.53 -0.80 -12.35
C LEU A 193 9.74 -2.11 -12.20
N VAL A 194 8.52 -2.04 -11.67
CA VAL A 194 7.71 -3.23 -11.34
C VAL A 194 7.09 -3.85 -12.59
N THR A 195 6.69 -3.04 -13.58
CA THR A 195 5.99 -3.52 -14.78
C THR A 195 6.79 -4.59 -15.57
N PRO A 196 8.08 -4.41 -15.88
CA PRO A 196 8.90 -5.46 -16.50
C PRO A 196 9.08 -6.69 -15.61
N ALA A 197 9.23 -6.51 -14.30
CA ALA A 197 9.43 -7.59 -13.35
C ALA A 197 8.20 -8.53 -13.30
N GLY A 198 6.99 -7.97 -13.22
CA GLY A 198 5.75 -8.76 -13.23
C GLY A 198 5.56 -9.56 -14.52
N ARG A 199 5.89 -8.96 -15.68
CA ARG A 199 5.86 -9.67 -16.98
C ARG A 199 6.88 -10.79 -17.06
N ALA A 200 8.10 -10.56 -16.58
CA ALA A 200 9.14 -11.57 -16.54
C ALA A 200 8.74 -12.76 -15.65
N GLU A 201 8.06 -12.50 -14.53
CA GLU A 201 7.52 -13.53 -13.66
C GLU A 201 6.44 -14.38 -14.35
N GLN A 202 5.45 -13.74 -14.99
CA GLN A 202 4.42 -14.44 -15.74
C GLN A 202 5.00 -15.28 -16.89
N ALA A 203 5.95 -14.73 -17.65
CA ALA A 203 6.63 -15.44 -18.73
C ALA A 203 7.42 -16.65 -18.21
N ARG A 204 8.06 -16.53 -17.03
CA ARG A 204 8.72 -17.65 -16.35
C ARG A 204 7.73 -18.72 -15.89
N PHE A 205 6.56 -18.33 -15.40
CA PHE A 205 5.51 -19.27 -14.98
C PHE A 205 4.98 -20.08 -16.17
N VAL A 206 4.72 -19.42 -17.31
CA VAL A 206 4.32 -20.08 -18.56
C VAL A 206 5.41 -21.03 -19.07
N ARG A 207 6.69 -20.59 -19.08
CA ARG A 207 7.81 -21.45 -19.49
C ARG A 207 8.05 -22.65 -18.57
N ARG A 208 7.74 -22.56 -17.27
CA ARG A 208 7.86 -23.69 -16.34
C ARG A 208 6.89 -24.84 -16.65
N ARG A 209 5.80 -24.59 -17.38
CA ARG A 209 4.85 -25.62 -17.81
C ARG A 209 5.26 -26.37 -19.08
N GLN A 210 6.28 -25.92 -19.81
CA GLN A 210 6.76 -26.61 -21.02
C GLN A 210 7.95 -27.53 -20.71
N PRO A 211 7.86 -28.85 -20.94
CA PRO A 211 8.96 -29.77 -20.69
C PRO A 211 9.97 -29.71 -21.85
N GLY A 212 11.24 -29.37 -21.58
CA GLY A 212 12.30 -29.60 -22.58
C GLY A 212 13.63 -28.83 -22.43
N ASP A 213 13.66 -27.62 -21.88
CA ASP A 213 14.74 -26.69 -22.25
C ASP A 213 16.09 -26.83 -21.49
N VAL A 214 17.23 -26.86 -22.19
CA VAL A 214 18.62 -27.00 -21.67
C VAL A 214 19.09 -25.72 -20.94
N SER A 215 18.46 -24.58 -21.22
CA SER A 215 18.55 -23.32 -20.47
C SER A 215 18.24 -23.47 -18.95
N ARG A 216 17.62 -24.60 -18.57
CA ARG A 216 17.35 -24.97 -17.17
C ARG A 216 18.61 -25.15 -16.31
N MET A 217 19.78 -25.51 -16.86
CA MET A 217 20.95 -25.86 -16.02
C MET A 217 21.77 -24.63 -15.58
N VAL A 218 22.05 -23.70 -16.50
CA VAL A 218 22.80 -22.46 -16.21
C VAL A 218 21.98 -21.49 -15.36
N SER A 219 20.67 -21.38 -15.63
CA SER A 219 19.76 -20.57 -14.81
C SER A 219 19.59 -21.10 -13.39
N ARG A 220 19.84 -22.39 -13.12
CA ARG A 220 19.68 -23.01 -11.79
C ARG A 220 20.77 -22.61 -10.80
N MET A 221 21.97 -22.21 -11.21
CA MET A 221 23.08 -21.95 -10.28
C MET A 221 23.06 -20.53 -9.72
N VAL A 222 23.01 -19.51 -10.59
CA VAL A 222 22.84 -18.08 -10.22
C VAL A 222 21.53 -17.85 -9.45
N SER A 223 20.52 -18.68 -9.68
CA SER A 223 19.23 -18.58 -9.00
C SER A 223 19.14 -19.30 -7.65
N ARG A 224 20.11 -20.10 -7.17
CA ARG A 224 19.97 -20.75 -5.85
C ARG A 224 20.03 -19.74 -4.71
N MET A 225 21.04 -18.87 -4.69
CA MET A 225 21.14 -17.82 -3.65
C MET A 225 20.03 -16.79 -3.79
N ALA A 226 19.77 -16.32 -5.02
CA ALA A 226 18.64 -15.41 -5.28
C ALA A 226 17.29 -16.03 -4.87
N ARG A 227 17.06 -17.32 -5.13
CA ARG A 227 15.83 -18.01 -4.67
C ARG A 227 15.76 -18.14 -3.16
N ARG A 228 16.88 -18.40 -2.47
CA ARG A 228 16.89 -18.46 -1.00
C ARG A 228 16.58 -17.10 -0.40
N LEU A 229 17.17 -16.02 -0.93
CA LEU A 229 16.88 -14.66 -0.50
C LEU A 229 15.44 -14.26 -0.79
N VAL A 230 14.93 -14.56 -2.00
CA VAL A 230 13.52 -14.31 -2.35
C VAL A 230 12.58 -15.15 -1.50
N ALA A 231 12.90 -16.41 -1.20
CA ALA A 231 12.08 -17.24 -0.32
C ALA A 231 12.06 -16.73 1.12
N GLY A 232 13.22 -16.27 1.63
CA GLY A 232 13.30 -15.61 2.93
C GLY A 232 12.46 -14.32 2.97
N ALA A 233 12.63 -13.45 1.99
CA ALA A 233 11.84 -12.23 1.85
C ALA A 233 10.35 -12.52 1.68
N ALA A 234 9.98 -13.55 0.93
CA ALA A 234 8.59 -13.99 0.77
C ALA A 234 8.00 -14.49 2.09
N THR A 235 8.80 -15.14 2.94
CA THR A 235 8.35 -15.58 4.27
C THR A 235 8.02 -14.38 5.15
N ILE A 236 8.84 -13.33 5.13
CA ILE A 236 8.54 -12.06 5.80
C ILE A 236 7.29 -11.42 5.19
N GLY A 237 7.13 -11.50 3.87
CA GLY A 237 5.94 -11.03 3.15
C GLY A 237 4.62 -11.67 3.60
N VAL A 238 4.65 -12.87 4.18
CA VAL A 238 3.43 -13.53 4.69
C VAL A 238 2.82 -12.79 5.88
N PHE A 239 3.68 -12.22 6.75
CA PHE A 239 3.27 -11.51 7.97
C PHE A 239 3.65 -10.02 7.94
N SER A 240 3.90 -9.46 6.75
CA SER A 240 4.34 -8.07 6.59
C SER A 240 3.30 -7.07 7.12
N TYR A 241 2.02 -7.44 7.12
CA TYR A 241 0.95 -6.62 7.68
C TYR A 241 1.03 -6.55 9.21
N SER A 242 1.17 -7.69 9.89
CA SER A 242 1.47 -7.73 11.33
C SER A 242 2.74 -6.95 11.68
N LEU A 243 3.81 -7.11 10.89
CA LEU A 243 5.04 -6.35 11.06
C LEU A 243 4.80 -4.84 10.98
N TYR A 244 4.05 -4.42 9.98
CA TYR A 244 3.65 -3.03 9.81
C TYR A 244 2.84 -2.51 11.01
N LEU A 245 1.87 -3.27 11.53
CA LEU A 245 1.04 -2.84 12.67
C LEU A 245 1.81 -2.72 13.99
N THR A 246 2.81 -3.58 14.23
CA THR A 246 3.40 -3.74 15.56
C THR A 246 4.82 -3.21 15.71
N HIS A 247 5.52 -2.90 14.60
CA HIS A 247 6.95 -2.54 14.68
C HIS A 247 7.21 -1.32 15.57
N GLU A 248 6.37 -0.30 15.45
CA GLU A 248 6.52 0.94 16.22
C GLU A 248 6.35 0.69 17.72
N LEU A 249 5.44 -0.20 18.12
CA LEU A 249 5.24 -0.58 19.53
C LEU A 249 6.53 -1.14 20.13
N VAL A 250 7.18 -2.06 19.40
CA VAL A 250 8.42 -2.70 19.85
C VAL A 250 9.57 -1.69 19.90
N ILE A 251 9.63 -0.79 18.93
CA ILE A 251 10.63 0.30 18.91
C ILE A 251 10.41 1.24 20.10
N MET A 252 9.18 1.64 20.38
CA MET A 252 8.81 2.48 21.53
C MET A 252 9.19 1.81 22.86
N GLN A 253 9.01 0.49 22.99
CA GLN A 253 9.33 -0.25 24.21
C GLN A 253 10.80 -0.70 24.28
N SER A 254 11.60 -0.42 23.25
CA SER A 254 12.98 -0.91 23.14
C SER A 254 13.88 -0.52 24.30
N TRP A 255 13.65 0.64 24.92
CA TRP A 255 14.41 1.11 26.09
C TRP A 255 14.45 0.09 27.24
N SER A 256 13.44 -0.79 27.35
CA SER A 256 13.33 -1.79 28.42
C SER A 256 14.18 -3.04 28.22
N PHE A 257 14.61 -3.33 26.98
CA PHE A 257 15.32 -4.58 26.65
C PHE A 257 16.60 -4.39 25.84
N VAL A 258 16.97 -3.17 25.46
CA VAL A 258 18.29 -2.87 24.86
C VAL A 258 19.42 -2.95 25.88
N ILE A 259 20.62 -3.29 25.41
CA ILE A 259 21.80 -3.36 26.28
C ILE A 259 22.39 -1.96 26.46
N LYS A 260 22.36 -1.46 27.71
CA LYS A 260 22.98 -0.19 28.09
C LYS A 260 24.50 -0.28 27.89
N GLY A 261 25.06 0.58 27.05
CA GLY A 261 26.51 0.60 26.72
C GLY A 261 26.84 -0.03 25.36
N PHE A 262 25.91 -0.71 24.71
CA PHE A 262 26.10 -1.20 23.34
C PHE A 262 25.84 -0.06 22.33
N PRO A 263 26.63 0.06 21.24
CA PRO A 263 26.38 1.07 20.21
C PRO A 263 24.94 1.02 19.70
N GLN A 264 24.31 2.18 19.53
CA GLN A 264 22.88 2.27 19.16
C GLN A 264 22.56 1.49 17.88
N ILE A 265 23.44 1.56 16.87
CA ILE A 265 23.28 0.81 15.62
C ILE A 265 23.31 -0.71 15.83
N LEU A 266 24.14 -1.21 16.74
CA LEU A 266 24.21 -2.63 17.06
C LEU A 266 23.01 -3.09 17.89
N ASN A 267 22.56 -2.26 18.84
CA ASN A 267 21.29 -2.49 19.54
C ASN A 267 20.12 -2.58 18.53
N ALA A 268 20.06 -1.66 17.56
CA ALA A 268 19.02 -1.66 16.54
C ALA A 268 19.07 -2.93 15.66
N LEU A 269 20.25 -3.27 15.13
CA LEU A 269 20.43 -4.40 14.20
C LEU A 269 20.29 -5.77 14.86
N LEU A 270 20.84 -5.93 16.07
CA LEU A 270 20.96 -7.25 16.72
C LEU A 270 19.86 -7.52 17.74
N ILE A 271 19.18 -6.49 18.24
CA ILE A 271 18.16 -6.64 19.30
C ILE A 271 16.81 -6.14 18.81
N VAL A 272 16.69 -4.86 18.45
CA VAL A 272 15.39 -4.24 18.14
C VAL A 272 14.76 -4.83 16.88
N ILE A 273 15.51 -4.92 15.77
CA ILE A 273 14.99 -5.48 14.52
C ILE A 273 14.56 -6.95 14.69
N PRO A 274 15.38 -7.86 15.26
CA PRO A 274 14.96 -9.23 15.54
C PRO A 274 13.76 -9.31 16.48
N ALA A 275 13.71 -8.50 17.55
CA ALA A 275 12.57 -8.46 18.46
C ALA A 275 11.28 -8.01 17.75
N THR A 276 11.38 -7.00 16.89
CA THR A 276 10.27 -6.51 16.05
C THR A 276 9.75 -7.60 15.11
N VAL A 277 10.65 -8.32 14.43
CA VAL A 277 10.26 -9.43 13.54
C VAL A 277 9.64 -10.59 14.33
N ALA A 278 10.20 -10.93 15.49
CA ALA A 278 9.69 -12.00 16.35
C ALA A 278 8.30 -11.67 16.90
N PHE A 279 8.11 -10.46 17.44
CA PHE A 279 6.82 -9.98 17.93
C PHE A 279 5.77 -9.96 16.82
N ALA A 280 6.13 -9.45 15.64
CA ALA A 280 5.26 -9.44 14.47
C ALA A 280 4.83 -10.85 14.05
N TRP A 281 5.73 -11.84 14.11
CA TRP A 281 5.41 -13.23 13.81
C TRP A 281 4.44 -13.84 14.83
N VAL A 282 4.63 -13.55 16.12
CA VAL A 282 3.69 -13.97 17.18
C VAL A 282 2.33 -13.32 16.96
N PHE A 283 2.31 -12.00 16.74
CA PHE A 283 1.08 -11.26 16.45
C PHE A 283 0.37 -11.83 15.22
N PHE A 284 1.12 -12.14 14.15
CA PHE A 284 0.56 -12.77 12.97
C PHE A 284 -0.14 -14.08 13.29
N LYS A 285 0.53 -14.99 14.01
CA LYS A 285 0.00 -16.33 14.30
C LYS A 285 -1.31 -16.28 15.10
N PHE A 286 -1.42 -15.36 16.05
CA PHE A 286 -2.57 -15.30 16.97
C PHE A 286 -3.65 -14.28 16.57
N CYS A 287 -3.26 -13.18 15.91
CA CYS A 287 -4.15 -12.03 15.67
C CYS A 287 -4.47 -11.83 14.19
N GLU A 288 -3.58 -12.15 13.25
CA GLU A 288 -3.84 -11.98 11.80
C GLU A 288 -4.29 -13.28 11.11
N GLN A 289 -3.56 -14.36 11.34
CA GLN A 289 -3.76 -15.67 10.70
C GLN A 289 -5.18 -16.22 10.85
N PRO A 290 -5.88 -16.08 12.00
CA PRO A 290 -7.27 -16.56 12.14
C PRO A 290 -8.25 -15.90 11.15
N TYR A 291 -7.96 -14.68 10.71
CA TYR A 291 -8.79 -13.92 9.77
C TYR A 291 -8.38 -14.09 8.31
N MET A 292 -7.30 -14.82 8.05
CA MET A 292 -6.93 -15.24 6.70
C MET A 292 -7.78 -16.44 6.28
N ARG A 293 -8.48 -16.31 5.15
CA ARG A 293 -9.21 -17.44 4.55
C ARG A 293 -8.24 -18.57 4.20
N LYS A 294 -8.55 -19.80 4.62
CA LYS A 294 -7.84 -21.00 4.18
C LYS A 294 -8.14 -21.21 2.69
N ALA A 295 -7.10 -21.44 1.89
CA ALA A 295 -7.22 -21.60 0.44
C ALA A 295 -8.17 -22.75 0.01
N GLY A 296 -8.44 -23.73 0.89
CA GLY A 296 -9.34 -24.86 0.64
C GLY A 296 -10.83 -24.53 0.60
N GLU A 297 -11.31 -23.56 1.40
CA GLU A 297 -12.74 -23.21 1.46
C GLU A 297 -13.28 -22.61 0.15
N LYS A 298 -12.38 -22.08 -0.70
CA LYS A 298 -12.77 -21.50 -1.99
C LYS A 298 -13.01 -22.57 -3.06
N VAL A 299 -12.44 -23.76 -2.90
CA VAL A 299 -12.62 -24.89 -3.82
C VAL A 299 -13.93 -25.59 -3.48
N GLU A 300 -14.15 -25.98 -2.23
CA GLU A 300 -15.42 -26.59 -1.77
C GLU A 300 -16.63 -25.70 -2.08
N ARG A 301 -16.57 -24.40 -1.74
CA ARG A 301 -17.72 -23.51 -1.98
C ARG A 301 -17.95 -23.18 -3.45
N ALA A 302 -16.91 -23.24 -4.29
CA ALA A 302 -17.07 -23.05 -5.74
C ALA A 302 -17.55 -24.33 -6.44
N GLU A 303 -17.30 -25.50 -5.84
CA GLU A 303 -17.87 -26.78 -6.25
C GLU A 303 -19.34 -26.88 -5.80
N ASP A 304 -19.68 -26.48 -4.57
CA ASP A 304 -21.08 -26.40 -4.10
C ASP A 304 -21.91 -25.40 -4.91
N HIS A 305 -21.38 -24.19 -5.20
CA HIS A 305 -22.07 -23.22 -6.06
C HIS A 305 -22.08 -23.57 -7.54
N ARG A 306 -21.31 -24.58 -7.99
CA ARG A 306 -21.45 -25.16 -9.34
C ARG A 306 -22.48 -26.29 -9.37
N ALA A 307 -22.73 -26.93 -8.24
CA ALA A 307 -23.74 -27.97 -8.09
C ALA A 307 -25.16 -27.39 -7.95
N GLU A 308 -25.27 -26.16 -7.43
CA GLU A 308 -26.52 -25.39 -7.44
C GLU A 308 -26.62 -24.58 -8.75
N GLU A 309 -27.66 -24.87 -9.54
CA GLU A 309 -27.86 -24.44 -10.94
C GLU A 309 -27.65 -22.94 -11.28
N PRO A 310 -27.35 -22.62 -12.56
CA PRO A 310 -27.22 -21.24 -13.00
C PRO A 310 -28.60 -20.58 -13.17
N VAL A 311 -28.94 -19.67 -12.26
CA VAL A 311 -30.04 -18.73 -12.51
C VAL A 311 -29.64 -17.85 -13.71
N GLN A 312 -30.26 -18.09 -14.87
CA GLN A 312 -30.16 -17.24 -16.05
C GLN A 312 -30.80 -15.86 -15.73
N VAL A 313 -29.98 -14.87 -15.37
CA VAL A 313 -30.47 -13.49 -15.11
C VAL A 313 -30.18 -12.53 -16.27
N PHE A 314 -29.42 -12.92 -17.30
CA PHE A 314 -29.15 -12.04 -18.45
C PHE A 314 -29.13 -12.78 -19.78
N SER A 315 -30.32 -13.08 -20.32
CA SER A 315 -30.48 -13.21 -21.78
C SER A 315 -30.89 -11.84 -22.34
N GLN A 316 -29.92 -11.00 -22.67
CA GLN A 316 -30.14 -9.93 -23.64
C GLN A 316 -29.37 -10.27 -24.90
N THR A 317 -30.12 -10.77 -25.87
CA THR A 317 -29.79 -10.85 -27.28
C THR A 317 -29.26 -9.51 -27.78
N ILE A 318 -27.97 -9.45 -28.12
CA ILE A 318 -27.40 -8.38 -28.94
C ILE A 318 -27.76 -8.72 -30.40
N PRO A 319 -28.53 -7.90 -31.14
CA PRO A 319 -28.69 -8.12 -32.56
C PRO A 319 -27.36 -7.79 -33.25
N VAL A 320 -26.86 -8.79 -33.97
CA VAL A 320 -25.79 -8.64 -34.96
C VAL A 320 -26.31 -7.71 -36.04
N VAL A 321 -25.78 -6.48 -36.10
CA VAL A 321 -25.94 -5.64 -37.29
C VAL A 321 -24.98 -6.18 -38.32
N ALA A 322 -25.55 -6.84 -39.34
CA ALA A 322 -24.86 -7.28 -40.52
C ALA A 322 -24.42 -6.07 -41.36
N ASP A 323 -23.20 -6.14 -41.90
CA ASP A 323 -22.79 -5.43 -43.09
C ASP A 323 -23.80 -5.68 -44.22
N GLU A 324 -24.24 -4.63 -44.90
CA GLU A 324 -24.48 -4.61 -46.35
C GLU A 324 -24.75 -3.17 -46.86
N ALA A 325 -24.07 -2.85 -47.97
CA ALA A 325 -24.13 -1.67 -48.85
C ALA A 325 -23.39 -0.37 -48.44
#